data_AF-A0A520GNH8-F1
#
_entry.id   AF-A0A520GNH8-F1
#
_cell.length_a   1.000
_cell.length_b   1.000
_cell.length_c   1.000
_cell.angle_alpha   90.00
_cell.angle_beta   90.00
_cell.angle_gamma   90.00
#
_symmetry.space_group_name_H-M   'P 1'
#
loop_
_entity.id
_entity.type
_entity.pdbx_description
1 polymer ?
#
loop_
_entity_poly.entity_id
_entity_poly.type
_entity_poly.pdbx_seq_one_letter_code
_entity_poly.pdbx_strand_id
1 'polypeptide(L)'
;MVVSLHGGTYDSGYYDNGFGSLLSIGAALGLCVVALDRPGYGKGSSLDPRWLSFNGQAQFLAAAVNQLKHDVDPVAGVGLVGHSIGGMLAL
;
A
#
# COMPACT_ATOMS: atom_id res chain seq x y z
N MET A 1 -0.92 -10.77 5.98
CA MET A 1 -0.56 -9.34 5.90
C MET A 1 -1.68 -8.57 5.19
N VAL A 2 -1.90 -7.31 5.56
CA VAL A 2 -2.78 -6.37 4.84
C VAL A 2 -1.91 -5.27 4.24
N VAL A 3 -2.02 -5.05 2.93
CA VAL A 3 -1.34 -3.93 2.25
C VAL A 3 -2.37 -2.89 1.85
N SER A 4 -2.15 -1.63 2.22
CA SER A 4 -3.09 -0.55 2.00
C SER A 4 -2.57 0.51 1.01
N LEU A 5 -3.43 0.90 0.06
CA LEU A 5 -3.12 1.75 -1.09
C LEU A 5 -4.00 3.02 -1.10
N HIS A 6 -3.37 4.17 -0.88
CA HIS A 6 -4.09 5.44 -0.72
C HIS A 6 -4.68 5.96 -2.04
N GLY A 7 -5.65 6.88 -1.93
CA GLY A 7 -6.27 7.55 -3.07
C GLY A 7 -5.35 8.58 -3.76
N GLY A 8 -5.85 9.26 -4.79
CA GLY A 8 -5.16 10.42 -5.37
C GLY A 8 -4.99 11.52 -4.32
N THR A 9 -3.98 12.38 -4.48
CA THR A 9 -3.65 13.51 -3.57
C THR A 9 -3.29 13.16 -2.13
N TYR A 10 -3.26 11.88 -1.77
CA TYR A 10 -2.84 11.38 -0.45
C TYR A 10 -1.49 10.66 -0.52
N ASP A 11 -1.01 10.22 0.63
CA ASP A 11 0.11 9.30 0.84
C ASP A 11 -0.27 8.20 1.86
N SER A 12 0.69 7.38 2.29
CA SER A 12 0.49 6.30 3.27
C SER A 12 -0.05 6.80 4.62
N GLY A 13 0.16 8.06 4.99
CA GLY A 13 -0.40 8.68 6.19
C GLY A 13 -1.93 8.72 6.21
N TYR A 14 -2.57 8.52 5.05
CA TYR A 14 -4.02 8.31 4.97
C TYR A 14 -4.51 7.14 5.84
N TYR A 15 -3.68 6.11 6.05
CA TYR A 15 -4.01 4.94 6.87
C TYR A 15 -3.52 5.03 8.31
N ASP A 16 -2.75 6.07 8.66
CA ASP A 16 -2.18 6.24 9.99
C ASP A 16 -2.50 7.63 10.57
N ASN A 17 -3.80 7.93 10.70
CA ASN A 17 -4.26 9.17 11.31
C ASN A 17 -5.26 8.95 12.45
N GLY A 18 -4.93 9.51 13.62
CA GLY A 18 -5.83 9.64 14.77
C GLY A 18 -6.41 8.34 15.31
N PHE A 19 -7.60 8.44 15.91
CA PHE A 19 -8.33 7.33 16.54
C PHE A 19 -8.79 6.25 15.55
N GLY A 20 -8.68 6.48 14.24
CA GLY A 20 -9.06 5.55 13.18
C GLY A 20 -7.87 4.94 12.41
N SER A 21 -6.64 5.06 12.92
CA SER A 21 -5.45 4.50 12.27
C SER A 21 -5.63 3.00 12.00
N LEU A 22 -5.61 2.64 10.72
CA LEU A 22 -5.70 1.24 10.28
C LEU A 22 -4.49 0.44 10.77
N LEU A 23 -3.33 1.08 10.89
CA LEU A 23 -2.12 0.47 11.44
C LEU A 23 -2.31 0.11 12.92
N SER A 24 -2.86 1.05 13.70
CA SER A 24 -3.15 0.83 15.12
C SER A 24 -4.20 -0.27 15.33
N ILE A 25 -5.26 -0.26 14.52
CA ILE A 25 -6.31 -1.30 14.55
C ILE A 25 -5.71 -2.66 14.17
N GLY A 26 -4.89 -2.71 13.12
CA GLY A 26 -4.21 -3.94 12.69
C GLY A 26 -3.34 -4.53 13.78
N ALA A 27 -2.49 -3.70 14.41
CA ALA A 27 -1.64 -4.13 15.51
C ALA A 27 -2.45 -4.68 16.69
N ALA A 28 -3.55 -4.02 17.07
CA ALA A 28 -4.43 -4.49 18.14
C ALA A 28 -5.10 -5.85 17.83
N LEU A 29 -5.29 -6.18 16.55
CA LEU A 29 -5.83 -7.46 16.09
C LEU A 29 -4.76 -8.52 15.79
N GLY A 30 -3.48 -8.22 16.03
CA GLY A 30 -2.37 -9.12 15.69
C GLY A 30 -2.11 -9.26 14.18
N LEU A 31 -2.56 -8.28 13.38
CA LEU A 31 -2.37 -8.25 11.93
C LEU A 31 -1.21 -7.33 11.55
N CYS A 32 -0.32 -7.81 10.69
CA CYS A 32 0.65 -6.96 10.01
C CYS A 32 -0.04 -6.13 8.93
N VAL A 33 -0.10 -4.80 9.11
CA VAL A 33 -0.62 -3.83 8.16
C VAL A 33 0.52 -2.98 7.61
N VAL A 34 0.59 -2.84 6.29
CA VAL A 34 1.60 -2.04 5.59
C VAL A 34 0.90 -1.02 4.71
N ALA A 35 1.07 0.27 4.98
CA ALA A 35 0.61 1.35 4.12
C ALA A 35 1.73 1.79 3.16
N LEU A 36 1.46 1.75 1.85
CA LEU A 36 2.45 2.10 0.83
C LEU A 36 2.20 3.47 0.24
N ASP A 37 3.27 4.24 0.06
CA ASP A 37 3.29 5.40 -0.82
C ASP A 37 3.33 4.92 -2.28
N ARG A 38 2.34 5.29 -3.07
CA ARG A 38 2.30 4.96 -4.50
C ARG A 38 3.28 5.81 -5.31
N PRO A 39 3.71 5.35 -6.50
CA PRO A 39 4.56 6.16 -7.38
C PRO A 39 3.98 7.56 -7.62
N GLY A 40 4.81 8.59 -7.40
CA GLY A 40 4.44 10.00 -7.51
C GLY A 40 3.93 10.66 -6.23
N TYR A 41 3.79 9.92 -5.12
CA TYR A 41 3.25 10.41 -3.85
C TYR A 41 4.19 10.09 -2.68
N GLY A 42 4.19 10.89 -1.62
CA GLY A 42 5.00 10.66 -0.42
C GLY A 42 6.46 10.31 -0.74
N LYS A 43 6.97 9.22 -0.18
CA LYS A 43 8.30 8.65 -0.47
C LYS A 43 8.41 8.02 -1.86
N GLY A 44 7.29 7.71 -2.51
CA GLY A 44 7.23 7.26 -3.91
C GLY A 44 7.39 8.39 -4.93
N SER A 45 7.52 9.65 -4.49
CA SER A 45 7.68 10.82 -5.37
C SER A 45 8.98 10.83 -6.18
N SER A 46 10.04 10.18 -5.69
CA SER A 46 11.34 10.09 -6.37
C SER A 46 11.48 8.87 -7.28
N LEU A 47 10.42 8.06 -7.45
CA LEU A 47 10.46 6.90 -8.33
C LEU A 47 10.50 7.33 -9.80
N ASP A 48 11.10 6.47 -10.63
CA ASP A 48 11.23 6.71 -12.08
C ASP A 48 9.86 7.08 -12.69
N PRO A 49 9.77 8.18 -13.47
CA PRO A 49 8.53 8.64 -14.09
C PRO A 49 7.77 7.57 -14.89
N ARG A 50 8.44 6.54 -15.41
CA ARG A 50 7.80 5.42 -16.11
C ARG A 50 6.74 4.71 -15.28
N TRP A 51 6.85 4.77 -13.95
CA TRP A 51 5.93 4.14 -13.01
C TRP A 51 4.72 5.01 -12.66
N LEU A 52 4.63 6.25 -13.15
CA LEU A 52 3.51 7.14 -12.79
C LEU A 52 2.20 6.79 -13.49
N SER A 53 2.27 6.15 -14.66
CA SER A 53 1.09 5.65 -15.38
C SER A 53 0.32 4.62 -14.55
N PHE A 54 -0.99 4.50 -14.75
CA PHE A 54 -1.82 3.52 -14.00
C PHE A 54 -1.26 2.09 -14.09
N ASN A 55 -0.94 1.63 -15.31
CA ASN A 55 -0.35 0.31 -15.52
C ASN A 55 1.04 0.18 -14.89
N GLY A 56 1.86 1.24 -14.95
CA GLY A 56 3.16 1.28 -14.30
C GLY A 56 3.03 1.14 -12.77
N GLN A 57 2.08 1.84 -12.17
CA GLN A 57 1.79 1.72 -10.73
C GLN A 57 1.31 0.33 -10.38
N ALA A 58 0.38 -0.25 -11.14
CA ALA A 58 -0.11 -1.61 -10.88
C ALA A 58 1.03 -2.64 -10.89
N GLN A 59 1.91 -2.58 -11.90
CA GLN A 59 3.08 -3.45 -11.98
C GLN A 59 4.07 -3.24 -10.83
N PHE A 60 4.39 -1.98 -10.52
CA PHE A 60 5.31 -1.63 -9.46
C PHE A 60 4.80 -2.08 -8.09
N LEU A 61 3.53 -1.80 -7.79
CA LEU A 61 2.89 -2.16 -6.53
C LEU A 61 2.74 -3.67 -6.38
N ALA A 62 2.39 -4.40 -7.44
CA ALA A 62 2.36 -5.86 -7.41
C ALA A 62 3.73 -6.47 -7.09
N ALA A 63 4.80 -5.94 -7.69
CA ALA A 63 6.17 -6.36 -7.37
C ALA A 63 6.54 -6.04 -5.91
N ALA A 64 6.20 -4.84 -5.43
CA ALA A 64 6.44 -4.44 -4.04
C ALA A 64 5.67 -5.32 -3.04
N VAL A 65 4.41 -5.67 -3.32
CA VAL A 65 3.61 -6.58 -2.49
C VAL A 65 4.23 -7.97 -2.44
N ASN A 66 4.70 -8.50 -3.58
CA ASN A 66 5.35 -9.81 -3.63
C ASN A 66 6.67 -9.82 -2.84
N GLN A 67 7.46 -8.75 -2.96
CA GLN A 67 8.69 -8.56 -2.19
C GLN A 67 8.37 -8.53 -0.68
N LEU A 68 7.42 -7.70 -0.25
CA LEU A 68 7.00 -7.58 1.14
C LEU A 68 6.50 -8.90 1.71
N LYS A 69 5.72 -9.67 0.94
CA LYS A 69 5.28 -11.00 1.35
C LYS A 69 6.47 -11.89 1.64
N HIS A 70 7.47 -11.90 0.75
CA HIS A 70 8.65 -12.73 0.94
C HIS A 70 9.49 -12.30 2.15
N ASP A 71 9.62 -11.00 2.38
CA ASP A 71 10.46 -10.45 3.45
C ASP A 71 9.80 -10.57 4.84
N VAL A 72 8.46 -10.53 4.91
CA VAL A 72 7.71 -10.58 6.18
C VAL A 72 7.28 -12.01 6.54
N ASP A 73 6.56 -12.68 5.64
CA ASP A 73 6.07 -14.05 5.85
C ASP A 73 5.72 -14.71 4.49
N PRO A 74 6.63 -15.56 3.94
CA PRO A 74 6.44 -16.20 2.65
C PRO A 74 5.20 -17.11 2.56
N VAL A 75 4.67 -17.60 3.67
CA VAL A 75 3.54 -18.54 3.70
C VAL A 75 2.20 -17.87 3.99
N ALA A 76 2.21 -16.65 4.53
CA ALA A 76 0.98 -15.90 4.79
C ALA A 76 0.29 -15.40 3.51
N GLY A 77 -1.04 -15.36 3.56
CA GLY A 77 -1.85 -14.64 2.59
C GLY A 77 -1.70 -13.12 2.69
N VAL A 78 -1.90 -12.43 1.57
CA VAL A 78 -1.95 -10.96 1.50
C VAL A 78 -3.36 -10.52 1.15
N GLY A 79 -3.95 -9.68 2.00
CA GLY A 79 -5.16 -8.92 1.68
C GLY A 79 -4.80 -7.51 1.22
N LEU A 80 -5.51 -6.98 0.21
CA LEU A 80 -5.34 -5.61 -0.26
C LEU A 80 -6.51 -4.74 0.19
N VAL A 81 -6.22 -3.53 0.63
CA VAL A 81 -7.21 -2.49 0.97
C VAL A 81 -6.87 -1.23 0.19
N GLY A 82 -7.79 -0.75 -0.64
CA GLY A 82 -7.54 0.45 -1.43
C GLY A 82 -8.63 1.49 -1.26
N HIS A 83 -8.24 2.75 -1.18
CA HIS A 83 -9.16 3.89 -1.19
C HIS A 83 -9.15 4.58 -2.56
N SER A 84 -10.33 4.86 -3.14
CA SER A 84 -10.47 5.55 -4.43
C SER A 84 -9.64 4.88 -5.54
N ILE A 85 -8.76 5.61 -6.25
CA ILE A 85 -7.85 5.04 -7.26
C ILE A 85 -6.94 3.94 -6.69
N GLY A 86 -6.60 3.99 -5.39
CA GLY A 86 -5.90 2.90 -4.72
C GLY A 86 -6.71 1.61 -4.67
N GLY A 87 -8.05 1.71 -4.63
CA GLY A 87 -8.97 0.58 -4.78
C GLY A 87 -8.97 0.02 -6.20
N MET A 88 -8.91 0.88 -7.22
CA MET A 88 -8.76 0.42 -8.61
C MET A 88 -7.43 -0.30 -8.84
N LEU A 89 -6.34 0.13 -8.19
CA LEU A 89 -5.03 -0.52 -8.27
C LEU A 89 -4.94 -1.83 -7.46
N ALA A 90 -5.88 -2.05 -6.53
CA ALA A 90 -5.94 -3.26 -5.71
C ALA A 90 -6.72 -4.42 -6.37
N LEU A 91 -7.43 -4.15 -7.47
CA LEU A 91 -8.24 -5.10 -8.25
C LEU A 91 -7.52 -5.49 -9.54
#